data_AF-A0A2G1QTE4-F1
#
_entry.id   AF-A0A2G1QTE4-F1
#
_cell.length_a   1.000
_cell.length_b   1.000
_cell.length_c   1.000
_cell.angle_alpha   90.00
_cell.angle_beta   90.00
_cell.angle_gamma   90.00
#
_symmetry.space_group_name_H-M   'P 1'
#
loop_
_entity.id
_entity.type
_entity.pdbx_description
1 polymer ?
#
loop_
_entity_poly.entity_id
_entity_poly.type
_entity_poly.pdbx_seq_one_letter_code
_entity_poly.pdbx_strand_id
1 'polypeptide(L)'
;MAKEYEDIPGTFVFDADRSREGYWLNQFCISLRLEKNRQQLRDDPEAYMAKFAMTEAQKQAVRDRDWNRLLELGGNIYYTSKLAAFDGITFQDLAAKMTGMSREDYRDMMLHGGRSIEGNRYKSEWEGKK
;
A
#
# COMPACT_ATOMS: atom_id res chain seq x y z
N MET A 1 24.70 6.41 0.60
CA MET A 1 24.31 7.76 1.05
C MET A 1 22.86 7.72 1.44
N ALA A 2 22.46 8.41 2.50
CA ALA A 2 21.04 8.53 2.86
C ALA A 2 20.31 9.25 1.71
N LYS A 3 19.11 8.79 1.38
CA LYS A 3 18.32 9.38 0.30
C LYS A 3 17.49 10.52 0.88
N GLU A 4 17.51 11.71 0.28
CA GLU A 4 16.82 12.89 0.84
C GLU A 4 15.32 12.64 1.13
N TYR A 5 14.65 11.86 0.28
CA TYR A 5 13.24 11.50 0.47
C TYR A 5 12.98 10.56 1.65
N GLU A 6 14.01 9.98 2.28
CA GLU A 6 13.86 9.25 3.53
C GLU A 6 13.48 10.19 4.68
N ASP A 7 13.62 11.51 4.55
CA ASP A 7 13.18 12.48 5.57
C ASP A 7 11.69 12.85 5.45
N ILE A 8 10.96 12.34 4.45
CA ILE A 8 9.53 12.62 4.30
C ILE A 8 8.74 11.69 5.24
N PRO A 9 7.98 12.23 6.21
CA PRO A 9 7.26 11.40 7.17
C PRO A 9 6.09 10.66 6.51
N GLY A 10 5.84 9.43 6.97
CA GLY A 10 4.75 8.59 6.47
C GLY A 10 4.78 8.26 4.97
N THR A 11 5.93 8.45 4.30
CA THR A 11 6.05 8.32 2.84
C THR A 11 7.12 7.31 2.45
N PHE A 12 6.75 6.36 1.60
CA PHE A 12 7.68 5.42 0.98
C PHE A 12 7.81 5.75 -0.50
N VAL A 13 8.87 6.49 -0.86
CA VAL A 13 9.14 6.82 -2.27
C VAL A 13 9.53 5.57 -3.04
N PHE A 14 8.82 5.28 -4.12
CA PHE A 14 9.04 4.09 -4.96
C PHE A 14 10.20 4.30 -5.93
N ASP A 15 11.41 4.09 -5.43
CA ASP A 15 12.66 4.16 -6.19
C ASP A 15 13.03 2.81 -6.85
N ALA A 16 14.22 2.76 -7.47
CA ALA A 16 14.74 1.56 -8.12
C ALA A 16 15.00 0.40 -7.16
N ASP A 17 15.34 0.67 -5.89
CA ASP A 17 15.66 -0.37 -4.91
C ASP A 17 14.36 -1.05 -4.43
N ARG A 18 13.35 -0.24 -4.07
CA ARG A 18 12.01 -0.73 -3.73
C ARG A 18 11.33 -1.45 -4.90
N SER A 19 11.53 -0.96 -6.12
CA SER A 19 11.01 -1.62 -7.32
C SER A 19 11.56 -3.05 -7.48
N ARG A 20 12.85 -3.27 -7.18
CA ARG A 20 13.46 -4.60 -7.18
C ARG A 20 12.97 -5.46 -6.03
N GLU A 21 12.90 -4.91 -4.82
CA GLU A 21 12.40 -5.61 -3.62
C GLU A 21 10.95 -6.12 -3.80
N GLY A 22 10.08 -5.27 -4.32
CA GLY A 22 8.67 -5.55 -4.50
C GLY A 22 8.29 -6.12 -5.86
N TYR A 23 9.24 -6.50 -6.73
CA TYR A 23 8.94 -6.88 -8.11
C TYR A 23 7.83 -7.96 -8.18
N TRP A 24 8.01 -9.07 -7.45
CA TRP A 24 7.04 -10.18 -7.45
C TRP A 24 5.70 -9.80 -6.80
N LEU A 25 5.73 -8.98 -5.74
CA LEU A 25 4.52 -8.46 -5.12
C LEU A 25 3.72 -7.59 -6.11
N ASN A 26 4.39 -6.68 -6.80
CA ASN A 26 3.77 -5.82 -7.80
C ASN A 26 3.24 -6.65 -8.98
N GLN A 27 3.98 -7.66 -9.46
CA GLN A 27 3.51 -8.59 -10.51
C GLN A 27 2.27 -9.37 -10.07
N PHE A 28 2.23 -9.85 -8.82
CA PHE A 28 1.06 -10.47 -8.23
C PHE A 28 -0.14 -9.50 -8.27
N CYS A 29 0.00 -8.27 -7.78
CA CYS A 29 -1.13 -7.36 -7.74
C CYS A 29 -1.63 -6.95 -9.14
N ILE A 30 -0.75 -6.63 -10.10
CA ILE A 30 -1.19 -6.23 -11.45
C ILE A 30 -1.83 -7.38 -12.22
N SER A 31 -1.48 -8.64 -11.89
CA SER A 31 -2.12 -9.81 -12.49
C SER A 31 -3.64 -9.82 -12.26
N LEU A 32 -4.12 -9.22 -11.17
CA LEU A 32 -5.55 -9.16 -10.79
C LEU A 32 -6.39 -8.24 -11.69
N ARG A 33 -5.77 -7.51 -12.62
CA ARG A 33 -6.50 -6.80 -13.68
C ARG A 33 -7.32 -7.75 -14.56
N LEU A 34 -6.90 -9.01 -14.68
CA LEU A 34 -7.56 -10.03 -15.48
C LEU A 34 -8.58 -10.81 -14.65
N GLU A 35 -9.78 -11.01 -15.18
CA GLU A 35 -10.86 -11.72 -14.49
C GLU A 35 -10.50 -13.16 -14.12
N LYS A 36 -9.91 -13.91 -15.06
CA LYS A 36 -9.44 -15.29 -14.82
C LYS A 36 -8.48 -15.42 -13.63
N ASN A 37 -7.71 -14.37 -13.34
CA ASN A 37 -6.75 -14.35 -12.25
C ASN A 37 -7.45 -14.04 -10.93
N ARG A 38 -8.44 -13.14 -10.95
CA ARG A 38 -9.31 -12.90 -9.79
C ARG A 38 -10.08 -14.16 -9.40
N GLN A 39 -10.56 -14.94 -10.38
CA GLN A 39 -11.24 -16.19 -10.09
C GLN A 39 -10.31 -17.19 -9.40
N GLN A 40 -9.10 -17.40 -9.92
CA GLN A 40 -8.11 -18.28 -9.29
C GLN A 40 -7.73 -17.82 -7.88
N LEU A 41 -7.59 -16.51 -7.65
CA LEU A 41 -7.33 -15.98 -6.30
C LEU A 41 -8.51 -16.24 -5.35
N ARG A 42 -9.76 -16.19 -5.83
CA ARG A 42 -10.95 -16.53 -5.02
C ARG A 42 -11.02 -18.02 -4.69
N ASP A 43 -10.69 -18.87 -5.64
CA ASP A 43 -10.82 -20.32 -5.50
C ASP A 43 -9.78 -20.88 -4.52
N ASP A 44 -8.52 -20.45 -4.64
CA ASP A 44 -7.43 -20.85 -3.74
C ASP A 44 -6.38 -19.73 -3.64
N PRO A 45 -6.48 -18.85 -2.61
CA PRO A 45 -5.55 -17.75 -2.44
C PRO A 45 -4.08 -18.18 -2.27
N GLU A 46 -3.83 -19.27 -1.54
CA GLU A 46 -2.47 -19.75 -1.26
C GLU A 46 -1.83 -20.34 -2.51
N ALA A 47 -2.57 -21.19 -3.24
CA ALA A 47 -2.07 -21.74 -4.50
C ALA A 47 -1.86 -20.64 -5.55
N TYR A 48 -2.68 -19.58 -5.54
CA TYR A 48 -2.48 -18.45 -6.44
C TYR A 48 -1.24 -17.63 -6.08
N MET A 49 -1.05 -17.29 -4.79
CA MET A 49 0.14 -16.58 -4.31
C MET A 49 1.44 -17.39 -4.55
N ALA A 50 1.39 -18.71 -4.46
CA ALA A 50 2.54 -19.59 -4.70
C ALA A 50 3.11 -19.51 -6.13
N LYS A 51 2.37 -18.95 -7.09
CA LYS A 51 2.83 -18.73 -8.47
C LYS A 51 3.85 -17.58 -8.60
N PHE A 52 3.98 -16.77 -7.55
CA PHE A 52 4.86 -15.60 -7.51
C PHE A 52 5.93 -15.83 -6.46
N ALA A 53 7.18 -15.49 -6.78
CA ALA A 53 8.32 -15.61 -5.85
C ALA A 53 8.35 -14.47 -4.81
N MET A 54 7.20 -14.20 -4.19
CA MET A 54 7.07 -13.27 -3.07
C MET A 54 7.71 -13.85 -1.81
N THR A 55 8.26 -12.98 -0.96
CA THR A 55 8.70 -13.36 0.38
C THR A 55 7.51 -13.72 1.26
N GLU A 56 7.72 -14.47 2.34
CA GLU A 56 6.64 -14.78 3.29
C GLU A 56 6.08 -13.52 3.95
N ALA A 57 6.90 -12.49 4.19
CA ALA A 57 6.43 -11.19 4.69
C ALA A 57 5.46 -10.51 3.69
N GLN A 58 5.76 -10.56 2.38
CA GLN A 58 4.89 -10.01 1.34
C GLN A 58 3.58 -10.79 1.26
N LYS A 59 3.63 -12.13 1.28
CA LYS A 59 2.42 -12.96 1.30
C LYS A 59 1.59 -12.70 2.55
N GLN A 60 2.22 -12.57 3.71
CA GLN A 60 1.52 -12.28 4.97
C GLN A 60 0.81 -10.92 4.91
N ALA A 61 1.48 -9.88 4.40
CA ALA A 61 0.85 -8.57 4.20
C ALA A 61 -0.35 -8.62 3.22
N VAL A 62 -0.29 -9.48 2.19
CA VAL A 62 -1.44 -9.75 1.32
C VAL A 62 -2.58 -10.42 2.10
N ARG A 63 -2.31 -11.46 2.90
CA ARG A 63 -3.33 -12.15 3.72
C ARG A 63 -4.02 -11.20 4.67
N ASP A 64 -3.25 -10.39 5.38
CA ASP A 64 -3.72 -9.47 6.40
C ASP A 64 -4.37 -8.21 5.83
N ARG A 65 -4.24 -7.99 4.51
CA ARG A 65 -4.62 -6.74 3.82
C ARG A 65 -3.99 -5.52 4.48
N ASP A 66 -2.74 -5.66 4.92
CA ASP A 66 -1.96 -4.58 5.50
C ASP A 66 -1.34 -3.73 4.38
N TRP A 67 -2.08 -2.72 3.95
CA TRP A 67 -1.71 -1.86 2.83
C TRP A 67 -0.44 -1.04 3.09
N ASN A 68 -0.20 -0.61 4.33
CA ASN A 68 1.03 0.10 4.68
C ASN A 68 2.22 -0.85 4.63
N ARG A 69 2.07 -2.06 5.18
CA ARG A 69 3.12 -3.08 5.12
C ARG A 69 3.42 -3.53 3.71
N LEU A 70 2.42 -3.59 2.82
CA LEU A 70 2.64 -3.85 1.39
C LEU A 70 3.54 -2.80 0.75
N LEU A 71 3.37 -1.51 1.06
CA LEU A 71 4.25 -0.45 0.54
C LEU A 71 5.66 -0.50 1.15
N GLU A 72 5.75 -0.79 2.45
CA GLU A 72 7.03 -0.97 3.14
C GLU A 72 7.87 -2.07 2.48
N LEU A 73 7.23 -3.15 2.04
CA LEU A 73 7.84 -4.33 1.41
C LEU A 73 8.03 -4.20 -0.13
N GLY A 74 8.08 -2.96 -0.63
CA GLY A 74 8.34 -2.64 -2.03
C GLY A 74 7.11 -2.63 -2.93
N GLY A 75 5.91 -2.77 -2.37
CA GLY A 75 4.67 -2.55 -3.12
C GLY A 75 4.56 -1.10 -3.58
N ASN A 76 4.05 -0.89 -4.80
CA ASN A 76 3.68 0.43 -5.29
C ASN A 76 2.15 0.57 -5.26
N ILE A 77 1.64 1.73 -4.83
CA ILE A 77 0.20 1.96 -4.64
C ILE A 77 -0.64 1.70 -5.91
N TYR A 78 -0.11 1.97 -7.11
CA TYR A 78 -0.82 1.73 -8.36
C TYR A 78 -0.95 0.24 -8.70
N TYR A 79 -0.07 -0.59 -8.14
CA TYR A 79 -0.14 -2.05 -8.22
C TYR A 79 -1.01 -2.60 -7.09
N THR A 80 -0.70 -2.30 -5.83
CA THR A 80 -1.42 -2.85 -4.65
C THR A 80 -2.90 -2.47 -4.65
N SER A 81 -3.27 -1.32 -5.23
CA SER A 81 -4.68 -0.95 -5.45
C SER A 81 -5.48 -1.96 -6.29
N LYS A 82 -4.85 -2.89 -7.02
CA LYS A 82 -5.57 -3.94 -7.77
C LYS A 82 -6.04 -5.07 -6.86
N LEU A 83 -5.31 -5.33 -5.76
CA LEU A 83 -5.81 -6.17 -4.69
C LEU A 83 -6.95 -5.46 -3.95
N ALA A 84 -6.83 -4.17 -3.67
CA ALA A 84 -7.91 -3.40 -3.05
C ALA A 84 -9.18 -3.39 -3.92
N ALA A 85 -9.03 -3.19 -5.24
CA ALA A 85 -10.15 -3.26 -6.19
C ALA A 85 -10.73 -4.68 -6.30
N PHE A 86 -9.90 -5.73 -6.18
CA PHE A 86 -10.38 -7.10 -6.08
C PHE A 86 -11.29 -7.31 -4.87
N ASP A 87 -11.00 -6.66 -3.74
CA ASP A 87 -11.83 -6.65 -2.54
C ASP A 87 -13.00 -5.63 -2.60
N GLY A 88 -13.18 -4.92 -3.71
CA GLY A 88 -14.24 -3.90 -3.87
C GLY A 88 -13.99 -2.60 -3.12
N ILE A 89 -12.75 -2.32 -2.71
CA ILE A 89 -12.36 -1.12 -1.98
C ILE A 89 -12.07 0.02 -2.97
N THR A 90 -12.71 1.17 -2.77
CA THR A 90 -12.43 2.37 -3.56
C THR A 90 -11.08 3.00 -3.17
N PHE A 91 -10.48 3.78 -4.07
CA PHE A 91 -9.17 4.38 -3.77
C PHE A 91 -9.20 5.34 -2.57
N GLN A 92 -10.30 6.08 -2.38
CA GLN A 92 -10.49 6.94 -1.20
C GLN A 92 -10.56 6.13 0.09
N ASP A 93 -11.30 5.01 0.08
CA ASP A 93 -11.46 4.17 1.26
C ASP A 93 -10.15 3.43 1.60
N LEU A 94 -9.36 3.08 0.57
CA LEU A 94 -8.00 2.56 0.76
C LEU A 94 -7.10 3.58 1.44
N ALA A 95 -7.12 4.84 0.98
CA ALA A 95 -6.35 5.92 1.61
C ALA A 95 -6.76 6.15 3.07
N ALA A 96 -8.07 6.16 3.37
CA ALA A 96 -8.59 6.26 4.74
C ALA A 96 -8.08 5.11 5.64
N LYS A 97 -8.10 3.87 5.15
CA LYS A 97 -7.57 2.71 5.89
C LYS A 97 -6.10 2.88 6.23
N MET A 98 -5.30 3.41 5.30
CA MET A 98 -3.86 3.60 5.49
C MET A 98 -3.51 4.71 6.48
N THR A 99 -4.41 5.67 6.73
CA THR A 99 -4.22 6.68 7.79
C THR A 99 -4.71 6.22 9.16
N GLY A 100 -5.45 5.11 9.24
CA GLY A 100 -6.14 4.66 10.45
C GLY A 100 -7.41 5.45 10.79
N MET A 101 -7.83 6.39 9.94
CA MET A 101 -9.08 7.14 10.12
C MET A 101 -10.28 6.30 9.70
N SER A 102 -11.46 6.63 10.26
CA SER A 102 -12.70 6.12 9.69
C SER A 102 -12.91 6.68 8.27
N ARG A 103 -13.73 5.99 7.47
CA ARG A 103 -14.10 6.45 6.13
C ARG A 103 -14.76 7.84 6.18
N GLU A 104 -15.58 8.09 7.19
CA GLU A 104 -16.33 9.33 7.36
C GLU A 104 -15.39 10.47 7.74
N ASP A 105 -14.49 10.26 8.71
CA ASP A 105 -13.52 11.26 9.13
C ASP A 105 -12.55 11.61 8.00
N TYR A 106 -12.08 10.62 7.24
CA TYR A 106 -11.21 10.87 6.10
C TYR A 106 -11.95 11.67 5.01
N ARG A 107 -13.20 11.33 4.71
CA ARG A 107 -14.01 12.09 3.75
C ARG A 107 -14.22 13.52 4.23
N ASP A 108 -14.54 13.70 5.51
CA ASP A 108 -14.77 15.02 6.11
C ASP A 108 -13.50 15.88 6.06
N MET A 109 -12.34 15.30 6.42
CA MET A 109 -11.04 15.95 6.24
C MET A 109 -10.81 16.40 4.79
N MET A 110 -11.14 15.56 3.80
CA MET A 110 -11.00 15.92 2.39
C MET A 110 -11.95 17.04 1.96
N LEU A 111 -13.17 17.12 2.51
CA LEU A 111 -14.12 18.21 2.25
C LEU A 111 -13.66 19.54 2.88
N HIS A 112 -12.94 19.48 4.00
CA HIS A 112 -12.40 20.64 4.72
C HIS A 112 -11.01 21.09 4.24
N GLY A 113 -10.60 20.69 3.03
CA GLY A 113 -9.34 21.14 2.40
C GLY A 113 -8.18 20.14 2.49
N GLY A 114 -8.41 18.94 3.04
CA GLY A 114 -7.43 17.87 3.11
C GLY A 114 -6.43 17.99 4.26
N ARG A 115 -5.48 17.05 4.31
CA ARG A 115 -4.44 17.03 5.35
C ARG A 115 -3.48 18.20 5.16
N SER A 116 -3.27 18.99 6.23
CA SER A 116 -2.31 20.10 6.23
C SER A 116 -0.87 19.62 6.01
N ILE A 117 -0.10 20.41 5.25
CA ILE A 117 1.34 20.20 5.09
C ILE A 117 2.13 20.62 6.33
N GLU A 118 1.58 21.50 7.17
CA GLU A 118 2.25 22.00 8.36
C GLU A 118 2.50 20.86 9.35
N GLY A 119 3.77 20.62 9.69
CA GLY A 119 4.19 19.51 10.55
C GLY A 119 4.17 18.13 9.91
N ASN A 120 4.13 18.03 8.57
CA ASN A 120 4.14 16.79 7.78
C ASN A 120 5.14 16.81 6.62
N ARG A 121 6.14 17.69 6.65
CA ARG A 121 7.16 17.84 5.61
C ARG A 121 8.44 17.08 5.93
N TYR A 122 8.84 17.08 7.21
CA TYR A 122 10.09 16.46 7.67
C TYR A 122 9.85 15.56 8.88
N LYS A 123 10.63 14.48 9.03
CA LYS A 123 10.47 13.55 10.17
C LYS A 123 10.70 14.24 11.51
N SER A 124 11.59 15.22 11.58
CA SER A 124 11.84 16.03 12.77
C SER A 124 10.60 16.78 13.28
N GLU A 125 9.59 17.03 12.44
CA GLU A 125 8.32 17.65 12.85
C GLU A 125 7.38 16.66 13.57
N TRP A 126 7.67 15.36 13.51
CA TRP A 126 7.01 14.29 14.27
C TRP A 126 7.78 13.93 15.54
N GLU A 127 9.07 14.26 15.61
CA GLU A 127 9.93 14.09 16.79
C GLU A 127 9.53 15.10 17.87
N GLY A 128 8.65 14.69 18.78
CA GLY A 128 8.12 15.53 19.86
C GLY A 128 6.60 15.51 20.01
N LYS A 129 5.90 14.92 19.03
CA LYS A 129 4.46 14.63 19.11
C LYS A 129 4.27 13.20 19.62
N LYS A 130 4.52 12.98 20.92
CA LYS A 130 4.05 11.78 21.64
C LYS A 130 2.78 12.11 22.39
#